data_AF-A0ABD2KAD3-F1
#
_entry.id   AF-A0ABD2KAD3-F1
#
_cell.length_a   1.000
_cell.length_b   1.000
_cell.length_c   1.000
_cell.angle_alpha   90.00
_cell.angle_beta   90.00
_cell.angle_gamma   90.00
#
_symmetry.space_group_name_H-M   'P 1'
#
loop_
_entity.id
_entity.type
_entity.pdbx_description
1 polymer ?
#
loop_
_entity_poly.entity_id
_entity_poly.type
_entity_poly.pdbx_seq_one_letter_code
_entity_poly.pdbx_strand_id
1 'polypeptide(L)' 'MTTKNGTLIERMDRLLTNGYFADVHFLVGKGEEKELLSAHKILLVTASEVFKAMLCSDDAENEKTKNSAKNKK' A
#
# COMPACT_ATOMS: atom_id res chain seq x y z
N MET A 1 -3.28 -3.89 32.39
CA MET A 1 -3.89 -3.22 31.23
C MET A 1 -4.74 -4.24 30.49
N THR A 2 -6.05 -4.24 30.69
CA THR A 2 -6.97 -5.18 30.03
C THR A 2 -7.32 -4.64 28.65
N THR A 3 -6.68 -5.16 27.60
CA THR A 3 -7.07 -4.84 26.23
C THR A 3 -8.43 -5.48 25.96
N LYS A 4 -9.48 -4.66 25.91
CA LYS A 4 -10.75 -5.05 25.28
C LYS A 4 -10.42 -5.37 23.82
N ASN A 5 -10.32 -6.67 23.51
CA ASN A 5 -10.21 -7.13 22.14
C ASN A 5 -11.56 -6.81 21.49
N GLY A 6 -11.61 -5.72 20.73
CA GLY A 6 -12.80 -5.34 19.97
C GLY A 6 -13.27 -6.48 19.07
N THR A 7 -14.51 -6.37 18.61
CA THR A 7 -15.10 -7.25 17.60
C THR A 7 -14.18 -7.38 16.38
N LEU A 8 -14.40 -8.40 15.55
CA LEU A 8 -13.64 -8.54 14.31
C LEU A 8 -13.73 -7.28 13.44
N ILE A 9 -14.91 -6.67 13.36
CA ILE A 9 -15.14 -5.43 12.60
C ILE A 9 -14.28 -4.29 13.14
N GLU A 10 -14.29 -4.06 14.46
CA GLU A 10 -13.46 -3.00 15.09
C GLU A 10 -11.95 -3.24 14.89
N ARG A 11 -11.53 -4.50 14.86
CA ARG A 11 -10.12 -4.85 14.59
C ARG A 11 -9.74 -4.63 13.13
N MET A 12 -10.63 -4.96 12.19
CA MET A 12 -10.42 -4.72 10.76
C MET A 12 -10.43 -3.23 10.43
N ASP A 13 -11.34 -2.46 11.04
CA ASP A 13 -11.39 -1.00 10.90
C ASP A 13 -10.08 -0.35 11.36
N ARG A 14 -9.55 -0.78 12.52
CA ARG A 14 -8.23 -0.33 12.99
C ARG A 14 -7.12 -0.71 12.01
N LEU A 15 -7.09 -1.94 11.52
CA LEU A 15 -6.08 -2.40 10.56
C LEU A 15 -6.09 -1.52 9.30
N LEU A 16 -7.27 -1.17 8.79
CA LEU A 16 -7.44 -0.36 7.58
C LEU A 16 -7.10 1.12 7.77
N THR A 17 -7.32 1.68 8.97
CA THR A 17 -7.21 3.13 9.21
C THR A 17 -5.88 3.58 9.79
N ASN A 18 -5.16 2.72 10.52
CA ASN A 18 -3.94 3.13 11.24
C ASN A 18 -2.63 2.88 10.46
N GLY A 19 -2.71 2.28 9.25
CA GLY A 19 -1.55 1.97 8.41
C GLY A 19 -0.61 0.88 8.97
N TYR A 20 -1.00 0.19 10.05
CA TYR A 20 -0.20 -0.87 10.65
C TYR A 20 -0.08 -2.05 9.69
N PHE A 21 1.15 -2.52 9.46
CA PHE A 21 1.50 -3.54 8.44
C PHE A 21 1.17 -3.17 6.99
N ALA A 22 1.03 -1.87 6.67
CA ALA A 22 0.91 -1.47 5.27
C ALA A 22 2.19 -1.82 4.48
N ASP A 23 2.00 -2.52 3.36
CA ASP A 23 3.04 -3.03 2.47
C ASP A 23 2.98 -2.38 1.07
N VAL A 24 2.02 -1.49 0.85
CA VAL A 24 1.86 -0.68 -0.36
C VAL A 24 1.37 0.73 -0.02
N HIS A 25 1.80 1.71 -0.81
CA HIS A 25 1.37 3.10 -0.69
C HIS A 25 0.94 3.63 -2.07
N PHE A 26 -0.15 4.39 -2.11
CA PHE A 26 -0.67 5.02 -3.32
C PHE A 26 -0.54 6.53 -3.23
N LEU A 27 0.09 7.13 -4.24
CA LEU A 27 0.07 8.59 -4.40
C LEU A 27 -1.16 8.95 -5.25
N VAL A 28 -2.18 9.49 -4.60
CA VAL A 28 -3.48 9.79 -5.22
C VAL A 28 -3.68 11.31 -5.29
N GLY A 29 -4.36 11.79 -6.32
CA GLY A 29 -4.58 13.23 -6.53
C GLY A 29 -3.60 13.85 -7.55
N LYS A 30 -3.72 15.16 -7.76
CA LYS A 30 -2.97 15.90 -8.78
C LYS A 30 -2.35 17.16 -8.21
N GLY A 31 -1.13 17.49 -8.64
CA GLY A 31 -0.44 18.70 -8.21
C GLY A 31 -0.15 18.71 -6.71
N GLU A 32 -0.58 19.76 -6.03
CA GLU A 32 -0.41 19.98 -4.60
C GLU A 32 -1.42 19.18 -3.74
N GLU A 33 -2.52 18.71 -4.32
CA GLU A 33 -3.53 17.87 -3.65
C GLU A 33 -3.16 16.40 -3.63
N LYS A 34 -1.87 16.08 -3.80
CA LYS A 34 -1.40 14.70 -3.77
C LYS A 34 -1.33 14.19 -2.33
N GLU A 35 -2.00 13.08 -2.09
CA GLU A 35 -2.01 12.39 -0.81
C GLU A 35 -1.37 11.00 -0.94
N LEU A 36 -0.62 10.59 0.08
CA LEU A 36 -0.06 9.25 0.19
C LEU A 36 -0.96 8.38 1.07
N LEU A 37 -1.63 7.40 0.46
CA LEU A 37 -2.51 6.46 1.16
C LEU A 37 -1.79 5.14 1.41
N SER A 38 -1.68 4.74 2.67
CA SER A 38 -1.17 3.42 3.08
C SER A 38 -2.26 2.35 2.95
N ALA A 39 -1.90 1.16 2.46
CA ALA A 39 -2.84 0.05 2.31
C ALA A 39 -2.13 -1.32 2.42
N HIS A 40 -2.92 -2.39 2.32
CA HIS A 40 -2.46 -3.78 2.47
C HIS A 40 -2.71 -4.57 1.18
N LYS A 41 -1.65 -5.07 0.55
CA LYS A 41 -1.70 -5.83 -0.72
C LYS A 41 -2.67 -7.00 -0.61
N ILE A 42 -2.60 -7.77 0.48
CA ILE A 42 -3.47 -8.95 0.66
C ILE A 42 -4.96 -8.58 0.59
N LEU A 43 -5.36 -7.44 1.16
CA LEU A 43 -6.75 -6.99 1.15
C LEU A 43 -7.15 -6.50 -0.25
N LEU A 44 -6.27 -5.75 -0.93
CA LEU A 44 -6.52 -5.24 -2.28
C LEU A 44 -6.60 -6.35 -3.33
N VAL A 45 -5.68 -7.32 -3.27
CA VAL A 45 -5.62 -8.48 -4.17
C VAL A 45 -6.85 -9.37 -3.98
N THR A 46 -7.29 -9.57 -2.73
CA THR A 46 -8.50 -10.36 -2.43
C THR A 46 -9.77 -9.65 -2.92
N ALA A 47 -9.80 -8.32 -2.90
CA ALA A 47 -10.97 -7.53 -3.26
C ALA A 47 -11.06 -7.17 -4.76
N SER A 48 -9.97 -7.27 -5.53
CA SER A 48 -9.91 -6.77 -6.91
C SER A 48 -8.90 -7.51 -7.77
N GLU A 49 -9.39 -8.09 -8.88
CA GLU A 49 -8.53 -8.72 -9.89
C GLU A 49 -7.60 -7.71 -10.59
N VAL A 50 -7.97 -6.42 -10.63
CA VAL A 50 -7.09 -5.37 -11.15
C VAL A 50 -5.88 -5.19 -10.23
N PHE A 51 -6.11 -5.11 -8.90
CA PHE A 51 -5.01 -5.00 -7.95
C PHE A 51 -4.18 -6.28 -7.88
N LYS A 52 -4.80 -7.45 -8.05
CA LYS A 52 -4.09 -8.71 -8.20
C LYS A 52 -3.16 -8.72 -9.41
N ALA A 53 -3.67 -8.36 -10.59
CA ALA A 53 -2.85 -8.24 -11.79
C ALA A 53 -1.72 -7.20 -11.60
N MET A 54 -2.01 -6.06 -10.98
CA MET A 54 -1.03 -5.00 -10.76
C MET A 54 0.08 -5.39 -9.75
N LEU A 55 -0.27 -6.09 -8.66
CA LEU A 55 0.61 -6.31 -7.51
C LEU A 55 1.27 -7.70 -7.50
N CYS A 56 0.71 -8.68 -8.21
CA CYS A 56 1.25 -10.03 -8.30
C CYS A 56 1.95 -10.32 -9.64
N SER A 57 2.03 -9.35 -10.55
CA SER A 57 2.84 -9.48 -11.77
C SER A 57 4.32 -9.24 -11.46
N ASP A 58 5.19 -9.99 -12.13
CA ASP A 58 6.65 -9.98 -11.95
C ASP A 58 7.29 -8.59 -12.23
N ASP A 59 6.57 -7.70 -12.92
CA ASP A 59 7.02 -6.36 -13.30
C ASP A 59 6.87 -5.29 -12.19
N ALA A 60 6.25 -5.62 -11.05
CA ALA A 60 5.99 -4.65 -9.97
C ALA A 60 7.22 -4.38 -9.08
N GLU A 61 8.31 -5.15 -9.22
CA GLU A 61 9.55 -4.91 -8.48
C GLU A 61 10.48 -3.90 -9.18
N ASN A 62 10.49 -2.68 -8.64
CA ASN A 62 11.64 -1.75 -8.62
C ASN A 62 12.02 -0.93 -9.87
N GLU A 63 11.12 -0.10 -10.42
CA GLU A 63 11.53 1.10 -11.21
C GLU A 63 12.16 2.24 -10.33
N LYS A 64 12.86 1.90 -9.24
CA LYS A 64 13.67 2.84 -8.43
C LYS A 64 15.18 2.60 -8.51
N THR A 65 15.65 1.57 -9.23
CA THR A 65 17.08 1.26 -9.35
C THR A 65 17.75 1.77 -10.63
N LYS A 66 17.01 2.29 -11.62
CA LYS A 66 17.58 2.62 -12.95
C LYS A 66 17.97 4.09 -13.20
N ASN A 67 17.60 5.05 -12.33
CA ASN A 67 17.84 6.48 -12.59
C ASN A 67 19.07 7.10 -11.91
N SER A 68 19.84 6.37 -11.11
CA SER A 68 21.05 6.90 -10.44
C SER A 68 22.37 6.65 -11.21
N ALA A 69 22.36 5.97 -12.36
CA ALA A 69 23.57 5.59 -13.08
C ALA A 69 24.03 6.55 -14.20
N LYS A 70 23.32 7.69 -14.44
CA LYS A 70 23.57 8.53 -15.63
C LYS A 70 24.08 9.96 -15.37
N ASN A 71 24.84 10.17 -14.30
CA ASN A 71 25.65 11.39 -14.15
C ASN A 71 27.01 11.05 -13.55
N LYS A 72 27.88 10.49 -14.38
CA LYS A 72 29.34 10.55 -14.18
C LYS A 72 29.95 10.91 -15.52
N LYS A 73 30.07 12.20 -15.77
CA LYS A 73 30.94 12.76 -16.81
C LYS A 73 31.74 13.88 -16.18
#